data_AF-A0A7Z9Y2N8-F1
#
_entry.id   AF-A0A7Z9Y2N8-F1
#
_cell.length_a   1.000
_cell.length_b   1.000
_cell.length_c   1.000
_cell.angle_alpha   90.00
_cell.angle_beta   90.00
_cell.angle_gamma   90.00
#
_symmetry.space_group_name_H-M   'P 1'
#
loop_
_entity.id
_entity.type
_entity.pdbx_description
1 polymer ?
#
loop_
_entity_poly.entity_id
_entity_poly.type
_entity_poly.pdbx_seq_one_letter_code
_entity_poly.pdbx_strand_id
1 'polypeptide(L)'
;MFAIVAGLIYTRVFINSGVLEEENSLMAKAAVGFLLLAVLGLVLAFRWEKWGGILAIVGGLGLGFIAFVPTGSWIKGLFYSGPFLITGLLSLAAWRRFRVKKAAGSE
;
A
#
# COMPACT_ATOMS: atom_id res chain seq x y z
N MET A 1 -1.85 -12.38 7.81
CA MET A 1 -2.23 -13.40 6.81
C MET A 1 -3.23 -12.84 5.79
N PHE A 2 -4.39 -12.31 6.21
CA PHE A 2 -5.36 -11.67 5.29
C PHE A 2 -4.80 -10.52 4.43
N ALA A 3 -3.94 -9.66 4.98
CA ALA A 3 -3.37 -8.53 4.22
C ALA A 3 -2.41 -8.96 3.09
N ILE A 4 -1.71 -10.09 3.26
CA ILE A 4 -0.82 -10.65 2.25
C ILE A 4 -1.64 -11.27 1.11
N VAL A 5 -2.70 -12.00 1.48
CA VAL A 5 -3.65 -12.57 0.51
C VAL A 5 -4.37 -11.47 -0.27
N ALA A 6 -4.81 -10.41 0.42
CA ALA A 6 -5.42 -9.24 -0.22
C ALA A 6 -4.43 -8.54 -1.18
N GLY A 7 -3.17 -8.35 -0.77
CA GLY A 7 -2.12 -7.79 -1.63
C GLY A 7 -1.83 -8.64 -2.87
N LEU A 8 -1.79 -9.97 -2.74
CA LEU A 8 -1.59 -10.93 -3.84
C LEU A 8 -2.76 -10.93 -4.82
N ILE A 9 -4.00 -10.93 -4.32
CA ILE A 9 -5.20 -10.83 -5.15
C ILE A 9 -5.21 -9.49 -5.90
N TYR A 10 -4.84 -8.39 -5.24
CA TYR A 10 -4.77 -7.07 -5.87
C TYR A 10 -3.70 -6.97 -6.94
N THR A 11 -2.54 -7.59 -6.70
CA THR A 11 -1.44 -7.66 -7.66
C THR A 11 -1.89 -8.38 -8.93
N ARG A 12 -2.56 -9.53 -8.77
CA ARG A 12 -3.18 -10.29 -9.87
C ARG A 12 -4.21 -9.45 -10.65
N VAL A 13 -5.09 -8.74 -9.94
CA VAL A 13 -6.12 -7.89 -10.57
C VAL A 13 -5.50 -6.70 -11.30
N PHE A 14 -4.49 -6.05 -10.74
CA PHE A 14 -3.79 -4.92 -11.34
C PHE A 14 -2.99 -5.31 -12.59
N ILE A 15 -2.40 -6.51 -12.60
CA ILE A 15 -1.68 -7.05 -13.77
C ILE A 15 -2.67 -7.43 -14.88
N ASN A 16 -3.81 -8.05 -14.53
CA ASN A 16 -4.81 -8.50 -15.50
C ASN A 16 -5.75 -7.41 -15.99
N SER A 17 -5.78 -6.22 -15.38
CA SER A 17 -6.74 -5.16 -15.74
C SER A 17 -6.31 -4.33 -16.96
N GLY A 18 -5.25 -4.70 -17.67
CA GLY A 18 -4.83 -4.02 -18.91
C GLY A 18 -4.31 -2.59 -18.70
N VAL A 19 -4.18 -2.12 -17.44
CA VAL A 19 -3.58 -0.82 -17.10
C VAL A 19 -2.11 -0.74 -17.57
N LEU A 20 -1.49 -1.89 -17.85
CA LEU A 20 -0.13 -2.02 -18.37
C LEU A 20 -0.06 -2.06 -19.91
N GLU A 21 -1.19 -2.02 -20.64
CA GLU A 21 -1.21 -2.04 -22.11
C GLU A 21 -1.05 -0.66 -22.77
N GLU A 22 -1.02 0.43 -22.00
CA GLU A 22 -0.87 1.78 -22.55
C GLU A 22 0.63 2.16 -22.70
N GLU A 23 0.97 2.78 -23.85
CA GLU A 23 2.29 3.09 -24.46
C GLU A 23 3.46 3.57 -23.56
N ASN A 24 3.28 3.81 -22.26
CA ASN A 24 4.30 4.34 -21.37
C ASN A 24 4.91 3.27 -20.45
N SER A 25 5.91 2.54 -20.97
CA SER A 25 6.67 1.51 -20.24
C SER A 25 7.22 1.98 -18.87
N LEU A 26 7.40 3.29 -18.68
CA LEU A 26 7.93 3.90 -17.47
C LEU A 26 6.87 3.99 -16.35
N MET A 27 5.63 4.33 -16.67
CA MET A 27 4.52 4.34 -15.68
C MET A 27 4.17 2.92 -15.23
N ALA A 28 4.17 1.96 -16.16
CA ALA A 28 4.00 0.54 -15.88
C ALA A 28 5.07 0.02 -14.91
N LYS A 29 6.35 0.31 -15.18
CA LYS A 29 7.47 -0.05 -14.29
C LYS A 29 7.36 0.63 -12.93
N ALA A 30 6.98 1.91 -12.89
CA ALA A 30 6.79 2.64 -11.65
C ALA A 30 5.64 2.04 -10.82
N ALA A 31 4.51 1.69 -11.45
CA ALA A 31 3.37 1.07 -10.77
C ALA A 31 3.76 -0.25 -10.11
N VAL A 32 4.49 -1.11 -10.84
CA VAL A 32 5.03 -2.36 -10.28
C VAL A 32 5.99 -2.08 -9.12
N GLY A 33 6.85 -1.06 -9.25
CA GLY A 33 7.76 -0.64 -8.18
C GLY A 33 7.01 -0.22 -6.91
N PHE A 34 6.00 0.64 -7.03
CA PHE A 34 5.19 1.09 -5.89
C PHE A 34 4.34 -0.03 -5.29
N LEU A 35 3.86 -0.96 -6.10
CA LEU A 35 3.18 -2.16 -5.64
C LEU A 35 4.10 -3.06 -4.81
N LEU A 36 5.31 -3.34 -5.32
CA LEU A 36 6.31 -4.10 -4.57
C LEU A 36 6.69 -3.38 -3.28
N LEU A 37 6.83 -2.06 -3.32
CA LEU A 37 7.13 -1.25 -2.13
C LEU A 37 6.00 -1.30 -1.10
N ALA A 38 4.74 -1.27 -1.55
CA ALA A 38 3.58 -1.38 -0.67
C ALA A 38 3.47 -2.78 -0.02
N VAL A 39 3.73 -3.83 -0.78
CA VAL A 39 3.75 -5.22 -0.30
C VAL A 39 4.92 -5.45 0.65
N LEU A 40 6.12 -4.97 0.32
CA LEU A 40 7.28 -4.99 1.22
C LEU A 40 7.00 -4.23 2.51
N GLY A 41 6.36 -3.07 2.42
CA GLY A 41 5.91 -2.30 3.60
C GLY A 41 4.98 -3.11 4.49
N LEU A 42 3.99 -3.78 3.89
CA LEU A 42 3.08 -4.70 4.60
C LEU A 42 3.80 -5.87 5.28
N VAL A 43 4.78 -6.48 4.61
CA VAL A 43 5.59 -7.57 5.18
C VAL A 43 6.47 -7.04 6.31
N LEU A 44 7.12 -5.88 6.10
CA LEU A 44 7.94 -5.21 7.11
C LEU A 44 7.13 -4.76 8.31
N ALA A 45 5.84 -4.47 8.15
CA ALA A 45 4.96 -4.07 9.24
C ALA A 45 4.84 -5.16 10.32
N PHE A 46 5.06 -6.43 9.99
CA PHE A 46 5.06 -7.52 10.98
C PHE A 46 6.19 -7.44 12.00
N ARG A 47 7.34 -6.85 11.63
CA ARG A 47 8.52 -6.78 12.50
C ARG A 47 8.88 -5.35 12.89
N TRP A 48 8.59 -4.40 12.01
CA TRP A 48 8.87 -2.97 12.12
C TRP A 48 7.60 -2.18 11.77
N GLU A 49 6.54 -2.29 12.60
CA GLU A 49 5.20 -1.71 12.37
C GLU A 49 5.21 -0.25 11.86
N LYS A 50 6.08 0.58 12.44
CA LYS A 50 6.24 1.99 12.04
C LYS A 50 6.72 2.13 10.60
N TRP A 51 7.83 1.47 10.26
CA TRP A 51 8.48 1.61 8.96
C TRP A 51 7.69 0.87 7.87
N GLY A 52 7.14 -0.29 8.20
CA GLY A 52 6.27 -1.03 7.32
C GLY A 52 4.98 -0.27 6.99
N GLY A 53 4.36 0.35 7.99
CA GLY A 53 3.18 1.21 7.78
C GLY A 53 3.48 2.41 6.88
N ILE A 54 4.61 3.10 7.09
CA ILE A 54 5.04 4.23 6.25
C ILE A 54 5.27 3.77 4.80
N LEU A 55 6.01 2.68 4.60
CA LEU A 55 6.28 2.13 3.26
C LEU A 55 4.99 1.70 2.55
N ALA A 56 4.03 1.10 3.27
CA ALA A 56 2.72 0.75 2.72
C ALA A 56 1.91 1.99 2.29
N ILE A 57 1.96 3.07 3.07
CA ILE A 57 1.29 4.34 2.72
C ILE A 57 1.95 4.98 1.50
N VAL A 58 3.28 5.07 1.47
CA VAL A 58 4.01 5.67 0.35
C VAL A 58 3.78 4.87 -0.94
N GLY A 59 3.84 3.54 -0.87
CA GLY A 59 3.52 2.67 -2.00
C GLY A 59 2.07 2.80 -2.46
N GLY A 60 1.12 2.89 -1.52
CA GLY A 60 -0.29 3.13 -1.81
C GLY A 60 -0.53 4.48 -2.51
N LEU A 61 0.06 5.57 -2.00
CA LEU A 61 -0.05 6.90 -2.62
C LEU A 61 0.52 6.91 -4.04
N GLY A 62 1.68 6.29 -4.26
CA GLY A 62 2.29 6.16 -5.59
C GLY A 62 1.40 5.40 -6.57
N LEU A 63 0.80 4.29 -6.13
CA LEU A 63 -0.16 3.53 -6.94
C LEU A 63 -1.42 4.34 -7.26
N GLY A 64 -1.95 5.07 -6.27
CA GLY A 64 -3.13 5.92 -6.45
C GLY A 64 -2.88 7.03 -7.47
N PHE A 65 -1.71 7.65 -7.41
CA PHE A 65 -1.30 8.69 -8.35
C PHE A 65 -1.13 8.12 -9.77
N ILE A 66 -0.42 7.00 -9.92
CA ILE A 66 -0.20 6.38 -11.24
C ILE A 66 -1.51 5.85 -11.83
N ALA A 67 -2.44 5.34 -11.02
CA ALA A 67 -3.75 4.92 -11.51
C ALA A 67 -4.64 6.13 -11.89
N PHE A 68 -4.50 7.27 -11.21
CA PHE A 68 -5.27 8.48 -11.46
C PHE A 68 -4.87 9.17 -12.77
N VAL A 69 -3.57 9.30 -13.06
CA VAL A 69 -3.05 10.04 -14.23
C VAL A 69 -3.65 9.58 -15.57
N PRO A 70 -3.69 8.28 -15.92
CA PRO A 70 -4.25 7.82 -17.18
C PRO A 70 -5.78 7.74 -17.16
N THR A 71 -6.39 7.46 -16.00
CA THR A 71 -7.85 7.23 -15.95
C THR A 71 -8.67 8.47 -15.64
N GLY A 72 -8.07 9.55 -15.13
CA GLY A 72 -8.75 10.76 -14.64
C GLY A 72 -9.73 10.52 -13.49
N SER A 73 -9.81 9.29 -12.97
CA SER A 73 -10.85 8.85 -12.06
C SER A 73 -10.28 8.61 -10.67
N TRP A 74 -10.65 9.49 -9.74
CA TRP A 74 -10.33 9.39 -8.32
C TRP A 74 -10.80 8.06 -7.71
N ILE A 75 -11.92 7.51 -8.22
CA ILE A 75 -12.50 6.25 -7.75
C ILE A 75 -11.56 5.08 -8.07
N LYS A 76 -11.01 5.01 -9.30
CA LYS A 76 -10.06 3.96 -9.67
C LYS A 76 -8.76 4.10 -8.87
N GLY A 77 -8.25 5.32 -8.72
CA GLY A 77 -7.08 5.60 -7.88
C GLY A 77 -7.25 5.14 -6.44
N LEU A 78 -8.42 5.42 -5.83
CA LEU A 78 -8.77 4.98 -4.48
C LEU A 78 -8.98 3.47 -4.38
N PHE A 79 -9.56 2.84 -5.41
CA PHE A 79 -9.74 1.39 -5.42
C PHE A 79 -8.38 0.69 -5.36
N TYR A 80 -7.44 1.09 -6.23
CA TYR A 80 -6.10 0.49 -6.30
C TYR A 80 -5.18 0.81 -5.12
N SER A 81 -5.26 2.01 -4.55
CA SER A 81 -4.41 2.44 -3.42
C SER A 81 -5.02 2.18 -2.04
N GLY A 82 -6.36 2.13 -1.95
CA GLY A 82 -7.12 2.14 -0.71
C GLY A 82 -6.73 1.04 0.28
N PRO A 83 -6.63 -0.23 -0.14
CA PRO A 83 -6.25 -1.32 0.77
C PRO A 83 -4.87 -1.09 1.41
N PHE A 84 -3.91 -0.58 0.65
CA PHE A 84 -2.55 -0.31 1.13
C PHE A 84 -2.52 0.88 2.09
N LEU A 85 -3.27 1.95 1.76
CA LEU A 85 -3.41 3.14 2.60
C LEU A 85 -4.08 2.80 3.94
N ILE A 86 -5.22 2.11 3.89
CA ILE A 86 -5.97 1.71 5.09
C ILE A 86 -5.10 0.80 5.97
N THR A 87 -4.44 -0.19 5.38
CA THR A 87 -3.61 -1.11 6.16
C THR A 87 -2.37 -0.43 6.74
N GLY A 88 -1.72 0.47 5.98
CA GLY A 88 -0.59 1.25 6.47
C GLY A 88 -0.98 2.20 7.61
N LEU A 89 -2.13 2.89 7.48
CA LEU A 89 -2.67 3.75 8.53
C LEU A 89 -3.06 2.96 9.79
N LEU A 90 -3.71 1.81 9.64
CA LEU A 90 -4.03 0.92 10.76
C LEU A 90 -2.76 0.42 11.47
N SER A 91 -1.73 0.05 10.71
CA SER A 91 -0.44 -0.36 11.28
C SER A 91 0.23 0.78 12.06
N LEU A 92 0.16 2.01 11.56
CA LEU A 92 0.68 3.19 12.25
C LEU A 92 -0.11 3.51 13.52
N ALA A 93 -1.44 3.39 13.46
CA ALA A 93 -2.34 3.58 14.61
C ALA A 93 -2.12 2.52 15.69
N ALA A 94 -1.93 1.25 15.29
CA ALA A 94 -1.61 0.14 16.19
C ALA A 94 -0.27 0.38 16.90
N TRP A 95 0.77 0.77 16.16
CA TRP A 95 2.08 1.11 16.74
C TRP A 95 1.98 2.26 17.74
N ARG A 96 1.24 3.33 17.41
CA ARG A 96 1.02 4.47 18.31
C ARG A 96 0.32 4.02 19.59
N ARG A 97 -0.70 3.17 19.50
CA ARG A 97 -1.42 2.63 20.67
C ARG A 97 -0.54 1.73 21.52
N PHE A 98 0.33 0.92 20.91
CA PHE A 98 1.29 0.07 21.64
C PHE A 98 2.30 0.90 22.43
N ARG A 99 2.81 1.99 21.85
CA ARG A 99 3.71 2.94 22.54
C ARG A 99 3.03 3.67 23.70
N VAL A 100 1.77 4.12 23.51
CA VAL A 100 1.00 4.77 24.57
C VAL A 100 0.72 3.81 25.73
N LYS A 101 0.32 2.56 25.45
CA LYS A 101 0.16 1.55 26.51
C LYS A 101 1.47 1.21 27.22
N LYS A 102 2.58 1.12 26.49
CA LYS A 102 3.90 0.83 27.09
C LYS A 102 4.41 1.98 27.96
N ALA A 103 4.05 3.23 27.64
CA ALA A 103 4.35 4.40 28.47
C ALA A 103 3.42 4.52 29.70
N ALA A 104 2.20 3.99 29.61
CA ALA A 104 1.22 4.03 30.70
C ALA A 104 1.28 2.81 31.66
N GLY A 105 2.12 1.81 31.36
CA GLY A 105 2.28 0.58 32.15
C GLY A 105 3.67 0.41 32.76
N SER A 106 4.45 1.49 32.90
CA SER A 106 5.64 1.51 33.74
C SER A 106 5.26 2.03 35.12
N GLU A 107 4.56 1.19 35.88
CA GLU A 107 4.49 1.23 37.34
C GLU A 107 5.06 -0.09 37.86
#